data_AF-A0A2A6E3H6-F1
#
_entry.id   AF-A0A2A6E3H6-F1
#
_cell.length_a   1.000
_cell.length_b   1.000
_cell.length_c   1.000
_cell.angle_alpha   90.00
_cell.angle_beta   90.00
_cell.angle_gamma   90.00
#
_symmetry.space_group_name_H-M   'P 1'
#
loop_
_entity.id
_entity.type
_entity.pdbx_description
1 polymer ?
#
loop_
_entity_poly.entity_id
_entity_poly.type
_entity_poly.pdbx_seq_one_letter_code
_entity_poly.pdbx_strand_id
1 'polypeptide(L)'
;MDLQAFIITFREALEALLIVGVIVAYLTKMNHAHWNKWVWFGAFLALVSSFGAAFLFQVVLTGYEMMGSQNYLRFSIMLASCALLTHMILFMAKQNAAFQERVEAKVGAILTAGSIANLIVHSYLVVLREGVETVFFFAAISGGDIQKALTSWGALLGLIAAGVLAWYFFRGARRISLSAFFRATTVLLVLIAAGLLVQGIGVMQDMKLIGSLYRTPGGEIGEIYNITWLMPEHPQDEIHYIRDTGEKPLISGQVGIFFKAFLGYTQAPSLEEFAAYWLYLLTMYVLLTRRPKEAGRLAEPTEAARPVAQAVVGRTTAASTATSTSQKAAASATAAQDNPRASAWS
;
A
#
# COMPACT_ATOMS: atom_id res chain seq x y z
N MET A 1 -10.37 -14.06 15.37
CA MET A 1 -9.00 -13.82 14.87
C MET A 1 -8.77 -14.45 13.50
N ASP A 2 -9.29 -15.65 13.21
CA ASP A 2 -9.00 -16.34 11.93
C ASP A 2 -9.34 -15.54 10.68
N LEU A 3 -10.50 -14.87 10.62
CA LEU A 3 -10.83 -14.05 9.45
C LEU A 3 -9.85 -12.88 9.26
N GLN A 4 -9.43 -12.21 10.34
CA GLN A 4 -8.47 -11.10 10.25
C GLN A 4 -7.12 -11.61 9.77
N ALA A 5 -6.63 -12.71 10.34
CA ALA A 5 -5.40 -13.36 9.92
C ALA A 5 -5.46 -13.81 8.45
N PHE A 6 -6.60 -14.35 8.01
CA PHE A 6 -6.84 -14.69 6.60
C PHE A 6 -6.69 -13.48 5.70
N ILE A 7 -7.37 -12.38 6.00
CA ILE A 7 -7.40 -11.18 5.15
C ILE A 7 -6.03 -10.51 5.08
N ILE A 8 -5.34 -10.40 6.21
CA ILE A 8 -3.99 -9.86 6.29
C ILE A 8 -3.03 -10.74 5.47
N THR A 9 -2.90 -12.03 5.82
CA THR A 9 -1.95 -12.91 5.11
C THR A 9 -2.27 -13.03 3.64
N PHE A 10 -3.55 -13.09 3.27
CA PHE A 10 -3.95 -13.12 1.88
C PHE A 10 -3.43 -11.89 1.12
N ARG A 11 -3.62 -10.70 1.69
CA ARG A 11 -3.20 -9.43 1.08
C ARG A 11 -1.68 -9.36 0.93
N GLU A 12 -0.95 -9.54 2.01
CA GLU A 12 0.53 -9.41 2.00
C GLU A 12 1.16 -10.48 1.11
N ALA A 13 0.67 -11.72 1.18
CA ALA A 13 1.16 -12.80 0.33
C ALA A 13 0.84 -12.56 -1.15
N LEU A 14 -0.36 -12.07 -1.47
CA LEU A 14 -0.74 -11.75 -2.84
C LEU A 14 0.17 -10.65 -3.41
N GLU A 15 0.44 -9.59 -2.63
CA GLU A 15 1.31 -8.49 -3.04
C GLU A 15 2.75 -8.97 -3.29
N ALA A 16 3.31 -9.74 -2.35
CA ALA A 16 4.63 -10.34 -2.51
C ALA A 16 4.70 -11.25 -3.76
N LEU A 17 3.70 -12.13 -3.95
CA LEU A 17 3.63 -13.04 -5.10
C LEU A 17 3.48 -12.29 -6.43
N LEU A 18 2.71 -11.20 -6.46
CA LEU A 18 2.55 -10.38 -7.65
C LEU A 18 3.84 -9.65 -8.00
N ILE A 19 4.55 -9.07 -7.02
CA ILE A 19 5.82 -8.38 -7.31
C ILE A 19 6.86 -9.38 -7.81
N VAL A 20 7.05 -10.51 -7.11
CA VAL A 20 7.97 -11.58 -7.54
C VAL A 20 7.59 -12.11 -8.92
N GLY A 21 6.29 -12.36 -9.15
CA GLY A 21 5.81 -12.86 -10.43
C GLY A 21 5.99 -11.88 -11.58
N VAL A 22 5.86 -10.56 -11.36
CA VAL A 22 6.17 -9.54 -12.38
C VAL A 22 7.67 -9.52 -12.69
N ILE A 23 8.55 -9.63 -11.69
CA ILE A 23 10.00 -9.72 -11.91
C ILE A 23 10.34 -10.97 -12.75
N VAL A 24 9.76 -12.13 -12.40
CA VAL A 24 9.96 -13.39 -13.14
C VAL A 24 9.41 -13.30 -14.57
N ALA A 25 8.23 -12.70 -14.76
CA ALA A 25 7.64 -12.49 -16.08
C ALA A 25 8.52 -11.58 -16.94
N TYR A 26 9.07 -10.51 -16.36
CA TYR A 26 9.98 -9.61 -17.06
C TYR A 26 11.29 -10.29 -17.47
N LEU A 27 11.93 -11.06 -16.59
CA LEU A 27 13.14 -11.82 -16.92
C LEU A 27 12.89 -12.85 -18.02
N THR A 28 11.73 -13.48 -18.01
CA THR A 28 11.32 -14.42 -19.06
C THR A 28 11.10 -13.71 -20.39
N LYS A 29 10.49 -12.51 -20.39
CA LYS A 29 10.31 -11.66 -21.59
C LYS A 29 11.64 -11.20 -22.19
N MET A 30 12.65 -10.96 -21.34
CA MET A 30 14.01 -10.58 -21.75
C MET A 30 14.91 -11.77 -22.09
N ASN A 31 14.37 -12.98 -22.20
CA ASN A 31 15.13 -14.21 -22.50
C ASN A 31 16.23 -14.56 -21.46
N HIS A 32 16.16 -13.98 -20.26
CA HIS A 32 17.05 -14.25 -19.12
C HIS A 32 16.37 -15.14 -18.07
N ALA A 33 15.54 -16.09 -18.50
CA ALA A 33 14.78 -16.99 -17.61
C ALA A 33 15.67 -17.81 -16.65
N HIS A 34 16.95 -18.01 -16.99
CA HIS A 34 17.91 -18.69 -16.12
C HIS A 34 18.16 -17.94 -14.78
N TRP A 35 17.88 -16.64 -14.71
CA TRP A 35 18.03 -15.83 -13.49
C TRP A 35 16.83 -15.93 -12.53
N ASN A 36 15.73 -16.57 -12.96
CA ASN A 36 14.53 -16.74 -12.13
C ASN A 36 14.83 -17.45 -10.80
N LYS A 37 15.79 -18.38 -10.79
CA LYS A 37 16.22 -19.09 -9.59
C LYS A 37 16.73 -18.15 -8.49
N TRP A 38 17.38 -17.05 -8.88
CA TRP A 38 17.94 -16.06 -7.94
C TRP A 38 16.87 -15.17 -7.33
N VAL A 39 15.80 -14.86 -8.08
CA VAL A 39 14.61 -14.17 -7.54
C VAL A 39 13.98 -15.02 -6.45
N TRP A 40 13.72 -16.30 -6.74
CA TRP A 40 13.16 -17.24 -5.77
C TRP A 40 14.06 -17.46 -4.57
N PHE A 41 15.38 -17.46 -4.76
CA PHE A 41 16.34 -17.51 -3.66
C PHE A 41 16.23 -16.28 -2.73
N GLY A 42 16.14 -15.08 -3.31
CA GLY A 42 15.90 -13.85 -2.54
C GLY A 42 14.58 -13.87 -1.78
N ALA A 43 13.49 -14.31 -2.44
CA ALA A 43 12.18 -14.46 -1.81
C ALA A 43 12.19 -15.50 -0.66
N PHE A 44 12.88 -16.63 -0.84
CA PHE A 44 13.03 -17.64 0.20
C PHE A 44 13.83 -17.11 1.40
N LEU A 45 14.93 -16.39 1.16
CA LEU A 45 15.73 -15.77 2.21
C LEU A 45 14.92 -14.73 3.01
N ALA A 46 14.05 -13.99 2.32
CA ALA A 46 13.15 -13.04 2.94
C ALA A 46 12.09 -13.72 3.80
N LEU A 47 11.52 -14.84 3.34
CA LEU A 47 10.58 -15.63 4.12
C LEU A 47 11.22 -16.11 5.43
N VAL A 48 12.42 -16.71 5.36
CA VAL A 48 13.17 -17.16 6.55
C VAL A 48 13.47 -15.99 7.49
N SER A 49 13.90 -14.85 6.94
CA SER A 49 14.17 -13.64 7.73
C SER A 49 12.91 -13.09 8.39
N SER A 50 11.75 -13.21 7.74
CA SER A 50 10.46 -12.76 8.30
C SER A 50 10.01 -13.62 9.47
N PHE A 51 10.22 -14.95 9.41
CA PHE A 51 10.04 -15.82 10.58
C PHE A 51 10.99 -15.47 11.71
N GLY A 52 12.25 -15.14 11.40
CA GLY A 52 13.22 -14.64 12.38
C GLY A 52 12.76 -13.34 13.04
N ALA A 53 12.23 -12.39 12.26
CA ALA A 53 11.65 -11.16 12.77
C ALA A 53 10.44 -11.45 13.68
N ALA A 54 9.52 -12.32 13.27
CA ALA A 54 8.38 -12.74 14.07
C ALA A 54 8.79 -13.31 15.43
N PHE A 55 9.79 -14.19 15.43
CA PHE A 55 10.33 -14.79 16.65
C PHE A 55 10.97 -13.72 17.56
N LEU A 56 11.78 -12.83 17.00
CA LEU A 56 12.43 -11.76 17.77
C LEU A 56 11.39 -10.81 18.39
N PHE A 57 10.35 -10.44 17.63
CA PHE A 57 9.23 -9.65 18.16
C PHE A 57 8.50 -10.39 19.28
N GLN A 58 8.20 -11.69 19.12
CA GLN A 58 7.54 -12.47 20.15
C GLN A 58 8.34 -12.50 21.46
N VAL A 59 9.66 -12.69 21.39
CA VAL A 59 10.54 -12.69 22.58
C VAL A 59 10.50 -11.34 23.29
N VAL A 60 10.58 -10.24 22.53
CA VAL A 60 10.49 -8.89 23.11
C VAL A 60 9.15 -8.68 23.79
N LEU A 61 8.05 -9.05 23.13
CA LEU A 61 6.69 -8.87 23.64
C LEU A 61 6.44 -9.67 24.93
N THR A 62 6.81 -10.96 24.96
CA THR A 62 6.72 -11.79 26.17
C THR A 62 7.60 -11.26 27.31
N GLY A 63 8.75 -10.67 26.99
CA GLY A 63 9.61 -10.02 27.99
C GLY A 63 8.94 -8.86 28.74
N TYR A 64 8.13 -8.06 28.04
CA TYR A 64 7.37 -6.95 28.66
C TYR A 64 6.17 -7.43 29.47
N GLU A 65 5.53 -8.54 29.10
CA GLU A 65 4.44 -9.14 29.89
C GLU A 65 4.92 -9.53 31.30
N MET A 66 6.12 -10.10 31.41
CA MET A 66 6.70 -10.51 32.70
C MET A 66 7.02 -9.34 33.65
N MET A 67 7.18 -8.12 33.13
CA MET A 67 7.54 -6.93 33.93
C MET A 67 6.33 -6.20 34.55
N GLY A 68 5.10 -6.71 34.41
CA GLY A 68 3.89 -6.09 34.98
C GLY A 68 3.43 -4.81 34.26
N SER A 69 4.10 -4.42 33.16
CA SER A 69 3.74 -3.27 32.32
C SER A 69 2.79 -3.65 31.17
N GLN A 70 2.02 -4.74 31.35
CA GLN A 70 1.23 -5.36 30.29
C GLN A 70 0.21 -4.39 29.67
N ASN A 71 -0.47 -3.58 30.48
CA ASN A 71 -1.46 -2.64 29.96
C ASN A 71 -0.81 -1.48 29.18
N TYR A 72 0.36 -0.99 29.61
CA TYR A 72 1.12 0.01 28.87
C TYR A 72 1.58 -0.51 27.52
N LEU A 73 2.12 -1.73 27.50
CA LEU A 73 2.50 -2.41 26.27
C LEU A 73 1.30 -2.58 25.35
N ARG A 74 0.16 -3.03 25.89
CA ARG A 74 -1.06 -3.33 25.14
C ARG A 74 -1.60 -2.11 24.38
N PHE A 75 -1.85 -0.98 25.06
CA PHE A 75 -2.34 0.20 24.34
C PHE A 75 -1.27 0.78 23.41
N SER A 76 0.01 0.72 23.78
CA SER A 76 1.10 1.21 22.94
C SER A 76 1.20 0.44 21.62
N ILE A 77 1.06 -0.89 21.66
CA ILE A 77 1.00 -1.72 20.45
C ILE A 77 -0.23 -1.38 19.63
N MET A 78 -1.41 -1.24 20.24
CA MET A 78 -2.64 -0.88 19.51
C MET A 78 -2.49 0.46 18.76
N LEU A 79 -1.94 1.49 19.42
CA LEU A 79 -1.71 2.80 18.79
C LEU A 79 -0.60 2.76 17.73
N ALA A 80 0.52 2.08 18.01
CA ALA A 80 1.62 1.93 17.06
C ALA A 80 1.16 1.16 15.81
N SER A 81 0.39 0.09 15.98
CA SER A 81 -0.19 -0.69 14.90
C SER A 81 -1.24 0.10 14.12
N CYS A 82 -2.08 0.91 14.77
CA CYS A 82 -2.99 1.81 14.09
C CYS A 82 -2.24 2.82 13.21
N ALA A 83 -1.16 3.43 13.72
CA ALA A 83 -0.33 4.35 12.96
C ALA A 83 0.37 3.67 11.77
N LEU A 84 0.92 2.47 11.98
CA LEU A 84 1.52 1.65 10.92
C LEU A 84 0.49 1.27 9.86
N LEU A 85 -0.67 0.71 10.24
CA LEU A 85 -1.78 0.40 9.33
C LEU A 85 -2.16 1.60 8.49
N THR A 86 -2.36 2.75 9.14
CA THR A 86 -2.70 4.01 8.48
C THR A 86 -1.64 4.41 7.45
N HIS A 87 -0.36 4.35 7.81
CA HIS A 87 0.73 4.65 6.91
C HIS A 87 0.73 3.74 5.67
N MET A 88 0.52 2.43 5.87
CA MET A 88 0.55 1.42 4.81
C MET A 88 -0.65 1.54 3.87
N ILE A 89 -1.84 1.77 4.43
CA ILE A 89 -3.06 2.07 3.67
C ILE A 89 -2.83 3.27 2.74
N LEU A 90 -2.25 4.36 3.27
CA LEU A 90 -1.97 5.56 2.48
C LEU A 90 -0.85 5.34 1.45
N PHE A 91 0.16 4.54 1.79
CA PHE A 91 1.25 4.18 0.88
C PHE A 91 0.73 3.39 -0.33
N MET A 92 -0.13 2.40 -0.07
CA MET A 92 -0.80 1.58 -1.07
C MET A 92 -1.73 2.38 -1.98
N ALA A 93 -2.54 3.27 -1.38
CA ALA A 93 -3.41 4.17 -2.14
C ALA A 93 -2.64 5.03 -3.15
N LYS A 94 -1.42 5.44 -2.82
CA LYS A 94 -0.52 6.19 -3.72
C LYS A 94 0.10 5.33 -4.82
N GLN A 95 0.38 4.05 -4.57
CA GLN A 95 0.99 3.16 -5.56
C GLN A 95 0.00 2.62 -6.61
N ASN A 96 -1.30 2.57 -6.29
CA ASN A 96 -2.33 1.88 -7.08
C ASN A 96 -2.68 2.50 -8.45
N ALA A 97 -2.07 3.63 -8.82
CA ALA A 97 -2.33 4.30 -10.11
C ALA A 97 -1.27 4.02 -11.20
N ALA A 98 -0.14 3.35 -10.89
CA ALA A 98 0.95 3.20 -11.85
C ALA A 98 1.86 1.98 -11.60
N PHE A 99 1.31 0.91 -11.02
CA PHE A 99 2.10 -0.29 -10.68
C PHE A 99 2.61 -1.02 -11.93
N GLN A 100 1.80 -1.14 -12.99
CA GLN A 100 2.27 -1.77 -14.24
C GLN A 100 3.29 -0.89 -14.99
N GLU A 101 3.04 0.42 -15.11
CA GLU A 101 3.90 1.35 -15.87
C GLU A 101 5.25 1.63 -15.17
N ARG A 102 5.27 1.74 -13.82
CA ARG A 102 6.52 1.99 -13.08
C ARG A 102 7.37 0.73 -12.93
N VAL A 103 6.78 -0.46 -12.91
CA VAL A 103 7.56 -1.70 -12.80
C VAL A 103 8.29 -1.99 -14.11
N GLU A 104 7.68 -1.75 -15.28
CA GLU A 104 8.41 -1.85 -16.56
C GLU A 104 9.58 -0.85 -16.62
N ALA A 105 9.38 0.40 -16.18
CA ALA A 105 10.44 1.42 -16.18
C ALA A 105 11.56 1.16 -15.14
N LYS A 106 11.23 0.66 -13.94
CA LYS A 106 12.22 0.38 -12.89
C LYS A 106 13.01 -0.90 -13.11
N VAL A 107 12.40 -1.93 -13.69
CA VAL A 107 13.12 -3.17 -14.01
C VAL A 107 14.11 -2.94 -15.16
N GLY A 108 13.80 -2.04 -16.11
CA GLY A 108 14.76 -1.55 -17.11
C GLY A 108 16.04 -0.95 -16.49
N ALA A 109 15.90 -0.18 -15.40
CA ALA A 109 17.03 0.41 -14.68
C ALA A 109 17.81 -0.60 -13.79
N ILE A 110 17.15 -1.66 -13.32
CA ILE A 110 17.81 -2.73 -12.56
C ILE A 110 18.69 -3.59 -13.49
N LEU A 111 18.28 -3.80 -14.76
CA LEU A 111 19.08 -4.55 -15.73
C LEU A 111 20.29 -3.78 -16.28
N THR A 112 20.30 -2.44 -16.26
CA THR A 112 21.48 -1.68 -16.70
C THR A 112 22.72 -1.94 -15.84
N ALA A 113 22.58 -2.53 -14.65
CA ALA A 113 23.70 -2.83 -13.73
C ALA A 113 24.13 -4.31 -13.70
N GLY A 114 23.46 -5.23 -14.42
CA GLY A 114 23.96 -6.58 -14.74
C GLY A 114 24.32 -7.55 -13.59
N SER A 115 24.09 -7.23 -12.30
CA SER A 115 24.52 -8.10 -11.20
C SER A 115 23.39 -8.97 -10.65
N ILE A 116 23.59 -10.30 -10.68
CA ILE A 116 22.74 -11.31 -10.01
C ILE A 116 22.47 -10.93 -8.54
N ALA A 117 23.46 -10.34 -7.87
CA ALA A 117 23.33 -9.89 -6.49
C ALA A 117 22.23 -8.81 -6.32
N ASN A 118 22.10 -7.88 -7.27
CA ASN A 118 21.06 -6.85 -7.20
C ASN A 118 19.66 -7.46 -7.32
N LEU A 119 19.50 -8.50 -8.13
CA LEU A 119 18.23 -9.20 -8.29
C LEU A 119 17.83 -9.94 -7.02
N ILE A 120 18.78 -10.64 -6.38
CA ILE A 120 18.56 -11.33 -5.10
C ILE A 120 18.19 -10.31 -4.02
N VAL A 121 19.00 -9.25 -3.85
CA VAL A 121 18.79 -8.22 -2.83
C VAL A 121 17.46 -7.50 -3.05
N HIS A 122 17.12 -7.16 -4.29
CA HIS A 122 15.86 -6.49 -4.59
C HIS A 122 14.65 -7.38 -4.26
N SER A 123 14.65 -8.63 -4.75
CA SER A 123 13.57 -9.58 -4.44
C SER A 123 13.48 -9.86 -2.94
N TYR A 124 14.63 -9.94 -2.27
CA TYR A 124 14.71 -10.12 -0.82
C TYR A 124 14.08 -8.93 -0.08
N LEU A 125 14.52 -7.70 -0.35
CA LEU A 125 14.05 -6.51 0.36
C LEU A 125 12.55 -6.27 0.16
N VAL A 126 12.05 -6.53 -1.05
CA VAL A 126 10.62 -6.39 -1.33
C VAL A 126 9.81 -7.41 -0.56
N VAL A 127 10.15 -8.71 -0.63
CA VAL A 127 9.39 -9.74 0.08
C VAL A 127 9.56 -9.63 1.60
N LEU A 128 10.75 -9.24 2.06
CA LEU A 128 11.04 -9.04 3.49
C LEU A 128 10.15 -7.95 4.06
N ARG A 129 9.95 -6.87 3.32
CA ARG A 129 9.07 -5.78 3.71
C ARG A 129 7.65 -6.29 3.96
N GLU A 130 7.05 -7.00 2.98
CA GLU A 130 5.69 -7.55 3.14
C GLU A 130 5.61 -8.55 4.32
N GLY A 131 6.68 -9.34 4.52
CA GLY A 131 6.79 -10.26 5.64
C GLY A 131 6.87 -9.55 7.00
N VAL A 132 7.67 -8.49 7.12
CA VAL A 132 7.75 -7.67 8.34
C VAL A 132 6.42 -6.97 8.60
N GLU A 133 5.77 -6.41 7.57
CA GLU A 133 4.43 -5.81 7.69
C GLU A 133 3.42 -6.83 8.23
N THR A 134 3.43 -8.07 7.72
CA THR A 134 2.59 -9.17 8.23
C THR A 134 2.81 -9.43 9.73
N VAL A 135 4.06 -9.45 10.19
CA VAL A 135 4.40 -9.66 11.61
C VAL A 135 3.83 -8.55 12.49
N PHE A 136 3.97 -7.30 12.07
CA PHE A 136 3.42 -6.16 12.80
C PHE A 136 1.88 -6.19 12.86
N PHE A 137 1.22 -6.57 11.76
CA PHE A 137 -0.23 -6.73 11.76
C PHE A 137 -0.68 -7.89 12.66
N PHE A 138 0.08 -8.98 12.69
CA PHE A 138 -0.22 -10.11 13.58
C PHE A 138 -0.08 -9.73 15.05
N ALA A 139 0.99 -9.00 15.41
CA ALA A 139 1.16 -8.46 16.77
C ALA A 139 -0.02 -7.53 17.17
N ALA A 140 -0.52 -6.74 16.22
CA ALA A 140 -1.65 -5.85 16.43
C ALA A 140 -2.94 -6.59 16.77
N ILE A 141 -3.33 -7.54 15.90
CA ILE A 141 -4.62 -8.24 16.02
C ILE A 141 -4.62 -9.26 17.16
N SER A 142 -3.45 -9.78 17.54
CA SER A 142 -3.33 -10.74 18.64
C SER A 142 -3.10 -10.10 20.00
N GLY A 143 -2.92 -8.78 20.05
CA GLY A 143 -2.62 -8.05 21.29
C GLY A 143 -1.24 -8.38 21.86
N GLY A 144 -0.28 -8.73 21.01
CA GLY A 144 1.10 -9.06 21.39
C GLY A 144 1.47 -10.54 21.34
N ASP A 145 0.52 -11.44 21.11
CA ASP A 145 0.76 -12.89 20.98
C ASP A 145 0.80 -13.31 19.49
N ILE A 146 1.93 -13.04 18.83
CA ILE A 146 2.11 -13.32 17.40
C ILE A 146 1.98 -14.82 17.12
N GLN A 147 2.37 -15.68 18.07
CA GLN A 147 2.27 -17.13 17.92
C GLN A 147 0.83 -17.62 17.75
N LYS A 148 -0.14 -17.03 18.47
CA LYS A 148 -1.56 -17.31 18.23
C LYS A 148 -2.02 -16.92 16.83
N ALA A 149 -1.54 -15.81 16.30
CA ALA A 149 -1.87 -15.39 14.94
C ALA A 149 -1.23 -16.28 13.86
N LEU A 150 0.02 -16.72 14.07
CA LEU A 150 0.72 -17.62 13.14
C LEU A 150 0.13 -19.03 13.08
N THR A 151 -0.40 -19.52 14.20
CA THR A 151 -1.03 -20.86 14.27
C THR A 151 -2.51 -20.86 13.88
N SER A 152 -3.06 -19.69 13.54
CA SER A 152 -4.42 -19.53 13.02
C SER A 152 -4.61 -20.28 11.70
N TRP A 153 -5.73 -21.00 11.58
CA TRP A 153 -6.18 -21.59 10.32
C TRP A 153 -6.40 -20.52 9.25
N GLY A 154 -6.82 -19.33 9.67
CA GLY A 154 -7.00 -18.17 8.81
C GLY A 154 -5.72 -17.78 8.07
N ALA A 155 -4.60 -17.66 8.77
CA ALA A 155 -3.31 -17.32 8.16
C ALA A 155 -2.91 -18.31 7.06
N LEU A 156 -3.03 -19.61 7.34
CA LEU A 156 -2.71 -20.67 6.38
C LEU A 156 -3.64 -20.63 5.16
N LEU A 157 -4.95 -20.51 5.39
CA LEU A 157 -5.93 -20.40 4.31
C LEU A 157 -5.71 -19.15 3.45
N GLY A 158 -5.31 -18.04 4.06
CA GLY A 158 -5.01 -16.79 3.37
C GLY A 158 -3.80 -16.94 2.44
N LEU A 159 -2.73 -17.57 2.92
CA LEU A 159 -1.54 -17.87 2.13
C LEU A 159 -1.85 -18.78 0.94
N ILE A 160 -2.61 -19.86 1.16
CA ILE A 160 -3.00 -20.80 0.10
C ILE A 160 -3.85 -20.08 -0.95
N ALA A 161 -4.87 -19.33 -0.52
CA ALA A 161 -5.76 -18.61 -1.41
C ALA A 161 -5.01 -17.54 -2.22
N ALA A 162 -4.03 -16.85 -1.63
CA ALA A 162 -3.17 -15.90 -2.34
C ALA A 162 -2.34 -16.59 -3.42
N GLY A 163 -1.77 -17.76 -3.10
CA GLY A 163 -1.04 -18.60 -4.06
C GLY A 163 -1.91 -19.04 -5.24
N VAL A 164 -3.12 -19.52 -4.97
CA VAL A 164 -4.09 -19.92 -6.01
C VAL A 164 -4.47 -18.73 -6.90
N LEU A 165 -4.74 -17.56 -6.31
CA LEU A 165 -5.12 -16.37 -7.07
C LEU A 165 -3.94 -15.84 -7.91
N ALA A 166 -2.74 -15.81 -7.35
CA ALA A 166 -1.52 -15.42 -8.08
C ALA A 166 -1.25 -16.38 -9.25
N TRP A 167 -1.37 -17.69 -9.04
CA TRP A 167 -1.22 -18.68 -10.10
C TRP A 167 -2.23 -18.47 -11.23
N TYR A 168 -3.50 -18.20 -10.88
CA TYR A 168 -4.54 -17.90 -11.87
C TYR A 168 -4.23 -16.61 -12.65
N PHE A 169 -3.75 -15.57 -11.96
CA PHE A 169 -3.37 -14.29 -12.56
C PHE A 169 -2.25 -14.45 -13.60
N PHE A 170 -1.22 -15.24 -13.32
CA PHE A 170 -0.11 -15.45 -14.25
C PHE A 170 -0.41 -16.47 -15.36
N ARG A 171 -1.38 -17.38 -15.17
CA ARG A 171 -1.73 -18.42 -16.16
C ARG A 171 -2.89 -18.03 -17.09
N GLY A 172 -3.74 -17.07 -16.72
CA GLY A 172 -5.00 -16.80 -17.41
C GLY A 172 -5.26 -15.32 -17.69
N ALA A 173 -5.51 -15.01 -18.97
CA ALA A 173 -5.92 -13.71 -19.50
C ALA A 173 -7.33 -13.25 -19.08
N ARG A 174 -7.75 -13.45 -17.82
CA ARG A 174 -8.98 -12.83 -17.30
C ARG A 174 -8.64 -11.54 -16.57
N ARG A 175 -9.33 -10.47 -16.95
CA ARG A 175 -9.24 -9.13 -16.36
C ARG A 175 -9.84 -9.10 -14.95
N ILE A 176 -9.27 -9.84 -14.00
CA ILE A 176 -9.60 -9.62 -12.58
C ILE A 176 -9.07 -8.23 -12.25
N SER A 177 -9.97 -7.31 -11.90
CA SER A 177 -9.60 -5.98 -11.45
C SER A 177 -8.97 -6.07 -10.06
N LEU A 178 -7.68 -6.38 -10.00
CA LEU A 178 -6.86 -6.32 -8.78
C LEU A 178 -7.06 -5.00 -8.03
N SER A 179 -7.22 -3.90 -8.77
CA SER A 179 -7.52 -2.60 -8.20
C SER A 179 -8.85 -2.57 -7.41
N ALA A 180 -9.88 -3.30 -7.84
CA ALA A 180 -11.13 -3.37 -7.09
C ALA A 180 -10.98 -4.25 -5.83
N PHE A 181 -10.24 -5.35 -5.94
CA PHE A 181 -9.91 -6.20 -4.81
C PHE A 181 -9.13 -5.43 -3.74
N PHE A 182 -8.04 -4.75 -4.11
CA PHE A 182 -7.24 -3.95 -3.18
C PHE A 182 -8.04 -2.80 -2.56
N ARG A 183 -8.98 -2.19 -3.29
CA ARG A 183 -9.88 -1.18 -2.71
C ARG A 183 -10.78 -1.78 -1.63
N ALA A 184 -11.37 -2.95 -1.88
CA ALA A 184 -12.23 -3.62 -0.91
C ALA A 184 -11.46 -4.00 0.36
N THR A 185 -10.27 -4.60 0.22
CA THR A 185 -9.43 -4.94 1.38
C THR A 185 -8.86 -3.70 2.09
N THR A 186 -8.61 -2.60 1.38
CA THR A 186 -8.20 -1.32 2.00
C THR A 186 -9.28 -0.75 2.91
N VAL A 187 -10.54 -0.70 2.45
CA VAL A 187 -11.68 -0.25 3.28
C VAL A 187 -11.75 -1.07 4.56
N LEU A 188 -11.47 -2.36 4.45
CA LEU A 188 -11.50 -3.25 5.59
C LEU A 188 -10.37 -3.02 6.59
N LEU A 189 -9.15 -2.79 6.11
CA LEU A 189 -8.03 -2.43 6.98
C LEU A 189 -8.26 -1.08 7.68
N VAL A 190 -8.93 -0.13 7.02
CA VAL A 190 -9.33 1.15 7.66
C VAL A 190 -10.25 0.89 8.85
N LEU A 191 -11.21 -0.04 8.73
CA LEU A 191 -12.12 -0.40 9.83
C LEU A 191 -11.37 -1.09 10.99
N ILE A 192 -10.43 -1.99 10.69
CA ILE A 192 -9.58 -2.63 11.70
C ILE A 192 -8.70 -1.60 12.41
N ALA A 193 -8.08 -0.67 11.67
CA ALA A 193 -7.26 0.38 12.26
C ALA A 193 -8.07 1.32 13.16
N ALA A 194 -9.29 1.68 12.74
CA ALA A 194 -10.22 2.43 13.56
C ALA A 194 -10.57 1.68 14.85
N GLY A 195 -10.80 0.37 14.77
CA GLY A 195 -11.06 -0.46 15.95
C GLY A 195 -9.88 -0.62 16.89
N LEU A 196 -8.65 -0.68 16.38
CA LEU A 196 -7.44 -0.67 17.22
C LEU A 196 -7.27 0.67 17.93
N LEU A 197 -7.62 1.79 17.28
CA LEU A 197 -7.60 3.12 17.90
C LEU A 197 -8.56 3.18 19.09
N VAL A 198 -9.81 2.77 18.87
CA VAL A 198 -10.86 2.75 19.91
C VAL A 198 -10.45 1.87 21.08
N GLN A 199 -9.99 0.65 20.82
CA GLN A 199 -9.52 -0.26 21.88
C GLN A 199 -8.31 0.30 22.64
N GLY A 200 -7.39 0.99 21.94
CA GLY A 200 -6.27 1.67 22.58
C GLY A 200 -6.74 2.77 23.54
N ILE A 201 -7.73 3.57 23.13
CA ILE A 201 -8.35 4.60 23.98
C ILE A 201 -9.03 3.97 25.19
N GLY A 202 -9.81 2.90 24.99
CA GLY A 202 -10.47 2.17 26.08
C GLY A 202 -9.47 1.67 27.14
N VAL A 203 -8.38 1.03 26.72
CA VAL A 203 -7.32 0.59 27.66
C VAL A 203 -6.69 1.78 28.39
N MET A 204 -6.48 2.92 27.72
CA MET A 204 -5.97 4.12 28.39
C MET A 204 -6.96 4.71 29.40
N GLN A 205 -8.27 4.61 29.13
CA GLN A 205 -9.34 5.01 30.03
C GLN A 205 -9.43 4.07 31.25
N ASP A 206 -9.33 2.76 31.04
CA ASP A 206 -9.29 1.74 32.11
C ASP A 206 -8.11 1.97 33.06
N MET A 207 -6.96 2.38 32.50
CA MET A 207 -5.76 2.73 33.26
C MET A 207 -5.80 4.11 33.91
N LYS A 208 -6.89 4.87 33.72
CA LYS A 208 -7.05 6.25 34.19
C LYS A 208 -5.99 7.22 33.66
N LEU A 209 -5.37 6.91 32.52
CA LEU A 209 -4.42 7.79 31.83
C LEU A 209 -5.14 8.93 31.11
N ILE A 210 -6.32 8.64 30.55
CA ILE A 210 -7.21 9.60 29.90
C ILE A 210 -8.55 9.56 30.63
N GLY A 211 -9.06 10.73 31.01
CA GLY A 211 -10.42 10.86 31.55
C GLY A 211 -11.44 11.04 30.43
N SER A 212 -12.73 10.81 30.73
CA SER A 212 -13.80 11.19 29.81
C SER A 212 -14.36 12.58 30.13
N LEU A 213 -14.69 13.31 29.06
CA LEU A 213 -15.42 14.58 29.06
C LEU A 213 -16.87 14.40 29.49
N TYR A 214 -17.45 13.23 29.22
CA TYR A 214 -18.80 12.88 29.66
C TYR A 214 -18.70 11.90 30.84
N ARG A 215 -19.27 12.29 31.99
CA ARG A 215 -19.30 11.45 33.19
C ARG A 215 -20.70 11.32 33.71
N THR A 216 -21.03 10.15 34.25
CA THR A 216 -22.28 9.95 34.96
C THR A 216 -22.28 10.75 36.26
N PRO A 217 -23.45 11.02 36.86
CA PRO A 217 -23.54 11.67 38.18
C PRO A 217 -22.75 10.95 39.29
N GLY A 218 -22.45 9.66 39.13
CA GLY A 218 -21.61 8.86 40.02
C GLY A 218 -20.09 9.02 39.81
N GLY A 219 -19.67 9.82 38.83
CA GLY A 219 -18.26 10.07 38.53
C GLY A 219 -17.60 9.01 37.64
N GLU A 220 -18.36 8.03 37.16
CA GLU A 220 -17.90 7.02 36.20
C GLU A 220 -17.90 7.57 34.77
N ILE A 221 -17.17 6.90 33.87
CA ILE A 221 -17.13 7.27 32.45
C ILE A 221 -18.53 7.08 31.86
N GLY A 222 -19.06 8.14 31.25
CA GLY A 222 -20.40 8.09 30.66
C GLY A 222 -20.38 7.41 29.29
N GLU A 223 -21.29 6.46 29.12
CA GLU A 223 -21.55 5.79 27.84
C GLU A 223 -22.46 6.67 26.98
N ILE A 224 -22.17 6.82 25.67
CA ILE A 224 -23.06 7.58 24.76
C ILE A 224 -24.36 6.82 24.49
N TYR A 225 -24.25 5.51 24.35
CA TYR A 225 -25.35 4.59 24.13
C TYR A 225 -25.00 3.26 24.78
N ASN A 226 -26.02 2.44 25.06
CA ASN A 226 -25.83 1.07 25.49
C ASN A 226 -26.75 0.16 24.65
N ILE A 227 -26.13 -0.67 23.80
CA ILE A 227 -26.82 -1.59 22.89
C ILE A 227 -26.52 -3.05 23.24
N THR A 228 -26.23 -3.33 24.51
CA THR A 228 -25.97 -4.69 25.02
C THR A 228 -27.15 -5.63 24.74
N TRP A 229 -28.39 -5.12 24.78
CA TRP A 229 -29.60 -5.86 24.42
C TRP A 229 -29.61 -6.39 22.98
N LEU A 230 -28.95 -5.67 22.05
CA LEU A 230 -28.89 -6.03 20.65
C LEU A 230 -27.74 -7.01 20.40
N MET A 231 -26.52 -6.65 20.80
CA MET A 231 -25.32 -7.42 20.57
C MET A 231 -24.26 -7.11 21.63
N PRO A 232 -24.08 -7.97 22.63
CA PRO A 232 -23.03 -7.81 23.62
C PRO A 232 -21.64 -7.96 22.97
N GLU A 233 -20.61 -7.33 23.52
CA GLU A 233 -19.26 -7.37 22.96
C GLU A 233 -18.47 -8.64 23.29
N HIS A 234 -18.77 -9.28 24.42
CA HIS A 234 -18.20 -10.54 24.85
C HIS A 234 -19.29 -11.48 25.39
N PRO A 235 -19.12 -12.81 25.32
CA PRO A 235 -20.04 -13.75 25.98
C PRO A 235 -20.20 -13.53 27.49
N GLN A 236 -19.24 -12.88 28.14
CA GLN A 236 -19.38 -12.48 29.55
C GLN A 236 -20.42 -11.37 29.71
N ASP A 237 -20.45 -10.39 28.80
CA ASP A 237 -21.46 -9.33 28.80
C ASP A 237 -22.85 -9.89 28.52
N GLU A 238 -22.96 -10.93 27.69
CA GLU A 238 -24.21 -11.68 27.49
C GLU A 238 -24.69 -12.31 28.81
N ILE A 239 -23.79 -12.92 29.58
CA ILE A 239 -24.12 -13.50 30.90
C ILE A 239 -24.52 -12.41 31.89
N HIS A 240 -23.80 -11.28 31.91
CA HIS A 240 -24.13 -10.14 32.77
C HIS A 240 -25.49 -9.55 32.42
N TYR A 241 -25.79 -9.37 31.13
CA TYR A 241 -27.06 -8.87 30.66
C TYR A 241 -28.23 -9.80 31.05
N ILE A 242 -28.08 -11.11 30.85
CA ILE A 242 -29.11 -12.10 31.24
C ILE A 242 -29.33 -12.09 32.75
N ARG A 243 -28.26 -11.95 33.54
CA ARG A 243 -28.33 -11.87 35.00
C ARG A 243 -29.09 -10.63 35.46
N ASP A 244 -28.84 -9.49 34.82
CA ASP A 244 -29.33 -8.18 35.29
C ASP A 244 -30.75 -7.86 34.76
N THR A 245 -31.11 -8.33 33.57
CA THR A 245 -32.42 -8.08 32.94
C THR A 245 -33.36 -9.27 32.93
N GLY A 246 -32.84 -10.49 33.05
CA GLY A 246 -33.60 -11.72 32.86
C GLY A 246 -33.88 -12.07 31.39
N GLU A 247 -33.47 -11.21 30.44
CA GLU A 247 -33.69 -11.40 29.01
C GLU A 247 -32.42 -11.80 28.27
N LYS A 248 -32.58 -12.52 27.15
CA LYS A 248 -31.46 -12.87 26.27
C LYS A 248 -31.28 -11.80 25.20
N PRO A 249 -30.03 -11.40 24.89
CA PRO A 249 -29.77 -10.47 23.80
C PRO A 249 -30.12 -11.11 22.45
N LEU A 250 -30.43 -10.26 21.46
CA LEU A 250 -30.83 -10.72 20.12
C LEU A 250 -29.70 -11.46 19.38
N ILE A 251 -28.47 -11.00 19.57
CA ILE A 251 -27.27 -11.55 18.96
C ILE A 251 -26.31 -11.98 20.07
N SER A 252 -25.69 -13.15 19.92
CA SER A 252 -24.74 -13.67 20.91
C SER A 252 -23.45 -12.83 20.99
N GLY A 253 -22.86 -12.77 22.18
CA GLY A 253 -21.56 -12.12 22.42
C GLY A 253 -20.41 -12.69 21.59
N GLN A 254 -20.51 -13.92 21.06
CA GLN A 254 -19.51 -14.45 20.12
C GLN A 254 -19.44 -13.64 18.81
N VAL A 255 -20.60 -13.18 18.32
CA VAL A 255 -20.69 -12.32 17.14
C VAL A 255 -20.19 -10.91 17.50
N GLY A 256 -20.45 -10.46 18.74
CA GLY A 256 -19.85 -9.27 19.32
C GLY A 256 -18.33 -9.23 19.22
N ILE A 257 -17.64 -10.29 19.66
CA ILE A 257 -16.18 -10.40 19.57
C ILE A 257 -15.72 -10.22 18.13
N PHE A 258 -16.43 -10.83 17.19
CA PHE A 258 -16.10 -10.73 15.77
C PHE A 258 -16.17 -9.27 15.28
N PHE A 259 -17.27 -8.56 15.56
CA PHE A 259 -17.43 -7.16 15.16
C PHE A 259 -16.50 -6.22 15.94
N LYS A 260 -16.22 -6.50 17.21
CA LYS A 260 -15.28 -5.72 18.03
C LYS A 260 -13.88 -5.79 17.44
N ALA A 261 -13.44 -7.00 17.10
CA ALA A 261 -12.14 -7.20 16.47
C ALA A 261 -12.08 -6.57 15.06
N PHE A 262 -13.15 -6.68 14.28
CA PHE A 262 -13.13 -6.34 12.85
C PHE A 262 -13.48 -4.89 12.53
N LEU A 263 -14.53 -4.37 13.17
CA LEU A 263 -15.07 -3.03 12.96
C LEU A 263 -14.77 -2.09 14.13
N GLY A 264 -14.10 -2.55 15.19
CA GLY A 264 -13.99 -1.73 16.40
C GLY A 264 -15.32 -1.53 17.11
N TYR A 265 -16.27 -2.45 16.92
CA TYR A 265 -17.57 -2.39 17.59
C TYR A 265 -17.41 -2.37 19.10
N THR A 266 -18.18 -1.48 19.75
CA THR A 266 -18.34 -1.42 21.19
C THR A 266 -19.82 -1.25 21.50
N GLN A 267 -20.31 -2.05 22.45
CA GLN A 267 -21.69 -2.05 22.89
C GLN A 267 -22.05 -0.78 23.67
N ALA A 268 -21.04 -0.12 24.25
CA ALA A 268 -21.18 1.00 25.14
C ALA A 268 -19.95 1.94 25.11
N PRO A 269 -19.73 2.68 24.01
CA PRO A 269 -18.57 3.56 23.88
C PRO A 269 -18.63 4.76 24.81
N SER A 270 -17.46 5.18 25.27
CA SER A 270 -17.26 6.53 25.78
C SER A 270 -17.33 7.59 24.68
N LEU A 271 -17.49 8.85 25.05
CA LEU A 271 -17.52 9.97 24.09
C LEU A 271 -16.27 10.01 23.20
N GLU A 272 -15.11 9.78 23.81
CA GLU A 272 -13.81 9.82 23.16
C GLU A 272 -13.65 8.67 22.17
N GLU A 273 -14.08 7.46 22.54
CA GLU A 273 -14.05 6.29 21.67
C GLU A 273 -14.91 6.49 20.42
N PHE A 274 -16.16 6.93 20.61
CA PHE A 274 -17.06 7.19 19.49
C PHE A 274 -16.54 8.30 18.58
N ALA A 275 -16.10 9.43 19.16
CA ALA A 275 -15.56 10.55 18.40
C ALA A 275 -14.30 10.15 17.63
N ALA A 276 -13.38 9.43 18.27
CA ALA A 276 -12.14 8.98 17.64
C ALA A 276 -12.40 8.03 16.46
N TYR A 277 -13.35 7.10 16.60
CA TYR A 277 -13.73 6.18 15.54
C TYR A 277 -14.21 6.93 14.28
N TRP A 278 -15.21 7.81 14.44
CA TRP A 278 -15.78 8.55 13.31
C TRP A 278 -14.82 9.59 12.72
N LEU A 279 -14.05 10.27 13.56
CA LEU A 279 -13.01 11.21 13.11
C LEU A 279 -11.94 10.49 12.29
N TYR A 280 -11.51 9.31 12.73
CA TYR A 280 -10.53 8.49 12.01
C TYR A 280 -11.07 8.06 10.65
N LEU A 281 -12.30 7.54 10.59
CA LEU A 281 -12.95 7.16 9.33
C LEU A 281 -13.09 8.34 8.36
N LEU A 282 -13.52 9.50 8.87
CA LEU A 282 -13.63 10.73 8.08
C LEU A 282 -12.26 11.16 7.53
N THR A 283 -11.22 11.11 8.38
CA THR A 283 -9.86 11.46 7.99
C THR A 283 -9.33 10.53 6.91
N MET A 284 -9.53 9.21 7.06
CA MET A 284 -9.16 8.23 6.04
C MET A 284 -9.92 8.40 4.75
N TYR A 285 -11.24 8.65 4.82
CA TYR A 285 -12.05 8.92 3.64
C TYR A 285 -11.51 10.14 2.86
N VAL A 286 -11.21 11.24 3.56
CA VAL A 286 -10.64 12.45 2.95
C VAL A 286 -9.26 12.18 2.35
N LEU A 287 -8.37 11.49 3.05
CA LEU A 287 -7.02 11.21 2.56
C LEU A 287 -7.00 10.25 1.36
N LEU A 288 -7.89 9.26 1.34
CA LEU A 288 -7.99 8.28 0.24
C LEU A 288 -8.70 8.85 -1.00
N THR A 289 -9.61 9.81 -0.83
CA THR A 289 -10.31 10.47 -1.95
C THR A 289 -9.56 11.65 -2.52
N ARG A 290 -8.71 12.32 -1.73
CA ARG A 290 -7.80 13.38 -2.21
C ARG A 290 -6.69 12.79 -3.07
N ARG A 291 -6.95 12.65 -4.37
CA ARG A 291 -5.89 12.43 -5.36
C ARG A 291 -5.04 13.70 -5.46
N PRO A 292 -3.70 13.64 -5.26
CA PRO A 292 -2.87 14.77 -5.60
C PRO A 292 -3.07 15.10 -7.08
N LYS A 293 -3.45 16.35 -7.34
CA LYS A 293 -3.66 16.91 -8.68
C LYS A 293 -2.29 17.16 -9.35
N GLU A 294 -1.42 16.15 -9.39
CA GLU A 294 -0.09 16.24 -10.02
C GLU A 294 -0.09 15.70 -11.47
N ALA A 295 -1.25 15.66 -12.11
CA ALA A 295 -1.39 15.37 -13.55
C ALA A 295 -1.90 16.58 -14.34
N GLY A 296 -1.67 17.80 -13.85
CA GLY A 296 -2.06 19.05 -14.51
C GLY A 296 -0.90 19.97 -14.91
N ARG A 297 0.35 19.65 -14.53
CA ARG A 297 1.50 20.54 -14.74
C ARG A 297 2.52 20.05 -15.78
N LEU A 298 2.24 18.91 -16.42
CA LEU A 298 2.99 18.44 -17.60
C LEU A 298 2.28 18.76 -18.93
N ALA A 299 1.19 19.55 -18.87
CA ALA A 299 0.42 19.97 -20.04
C ALA A 299 0.42 21.49 -20.27
N GLU A 300 1.42 22.21 -19.74
CA GLU A 300 1.88 23.41 -20.42
C GLU A 300 3.18 23.04 -21.13
N PRO A 301 3.22 23.10 -22.47
CA PRO A 301 4.50 23.11 -23.16
C PRO A 301 5.20 24.37 -22.66
N THR A 302 6.19 24.19 -21.79
CA THR A 302 7.04 25.28 -21.31
C THR A 302 7.46 26.11 -22.50
N GLU A 303 6.95 27.33 -22.56
CA GLU A 303 7.23 28.37 -23.55
C GLU A 303 8.75 28.68 -23.64
N ALA A 304 9.56 28.14 -22.72
CA ALA A 304 11.01 28.18 -22.72
C ALA A 304 11.71 27.24 -23.73
N ALA A 305 10.99 26.34 -24.42
CA ALA A 305 11.59 25.51 -25.48
C ALA A 305 11.58 26.17 -26.88
N ARG A 306 11.05 27.39 -27.01
CA ARG A 306 10.96 28.11 -28.30
C ARG A 306 12.23 28.83 -28.79
N PRO A 307 13.32 29.11 -28.04
CA PRO A 307 14.48 29.77 -28.65
C PRO A 307 15.43 28.82 -29.38
N VAL A 308 15.43 27.51 -29.07
CA VAL A 308 16.45 26.58 -29.64
C VAL A 308 16.00 26.01 -30.99
N ALA A 309 14.71 25.71 -31.17
CA ALA A 309 14.20 25.23 -32.46
C ALA A 309 14.23 26.32 -33.55
N GLN A 310 14.00 27.59 -33.20
CA GLN A 310 14.09 28.70 -34.15
C GLN A 310 15.55 29.07 -34.50
N ALA A 311 16.50 28.88 -33.59
CA ALA A 311 17.92 29.08 -33.87
C ALA A 311 18.51 28.03 -34.82
N VAL A 312 17.99 26.79 -34.79
CA VAL A 312 18.40 25.73 -35.73
C VAL A 312 17.75 25.92 -37.09
N VAL A 313 16.46 26.28 -37.16
CA VAL A 313 15.78 26.54 -38.45
C VAL A 313 16.32 27.80 -39.14
N GLY A 314 16.63 28.86 -38.39
CA GLY A 314 17.20 30.11 -38.95
C GLY A 314 18.62 29.96 -39.52
N ARG A 315 19.43 29.05 -38.99
CA ARG A 315 20.77 28.77 -39.54
C ARG A 315 20.71 27.95 -40.84
N THR A 316 19.75 27.05 -40.99
CA THR A 316 19.62 26.24 -42.21
C THR A 316 19.09 27.06 -43.38
N THR A 317 18.20 28.04 -43.14
CA THR A 317 17.73 28.97 -44.18
C THR A 317 18.80 30.00 -44.56
N ALA A 318 19.60 30.50 -43.60
CA ALA A 318 20.71 31.40 -43.91
C ALA A 318 21.82 30.71 -44.73
N ALA A 319 22.15 29.44 -44.41
CA ALA A 319 23.13 28.67 -45.16
C ALA A 319 22.67 28.34 -46.59
N SER A 320 21.39 28.01 -46.79
CA SER A 320 20.81 27.74 -48.12
C SER A 320 20.74 28.99 -49.01
N THR A 321 20.51 30.17 -48.42
CA THR A 321 20.42 31.41 -49.19
C THR A 321 21.81 31.88 -49.65
N ALA A 322 22.85 31.73 -48.81
CA ALA A 322 24.23 32.11 -49.15
C ALA A 322 24.84 31.26 -50.28
N THR A 323 24.46 29.98 -50.40
CA THR A 323 24.94 29.13 -51.51
C THR A 323 24.29 29.49 -52.84
N SER A 324 23.04 29.95 -52.83
CA SER A 324 22.30 30.34 -54.05
C SER A 324 22.80 31.66 -54.67
N THR A 325 23.27 32.60 -53.85
CA THR A 325 23.79 33.89 -54.34
C THR A 325 25.19 33.76 -54.95
N SER A 326 26.02 32.84 -54.44
CA SER A 326 27.34 32.54 -55.01
C SER A 326 27.25 31.80 -56.36
N GLN A 327 26.30 30.87 -56.52
CA GLN A 327 26.06 30.19 -57.80
C GLN A 327 25.45 31.11 -58.87
N LYS A 328 24.61 32.09 -58.51
CA LYS A 328 24.05 33.05 -59.46
C LYS A 328 25.06 34.10 -59.92
N ALA A 329 26.01 34.49 -59.06
CA ALA A 329 27.11 35.39 -59.43
C ALA A 329 28.15 34.72 -60.35
N ALA A 330 28.43 33.42 -60.15
CA ALA A 330 29.30 32.65 -61.03
C ALA A 330 28.67 32.40 -62.41
N ALA A 331 27.34 32.20 -62.49
CA ALA A 331 26.64 31.99 -63.76
C ALA A 331 26.47 33.27 -64.61
N SER A 332 26.52 34.47 -64.00
CA SER A 332 26.51 35.74 -64.74
C SER A 332 27.87 36.16 -65.31
N ALA A 333 28.98 35.58 -64.85
CA ALA A 333 30.32 35.86 -65.37
C ALA A 333 30.65 35.05 -66.64
N THR A 334 29.98 33.93 -66.88
CA THR A 334 30.24 33.04 -68.03
C THR A 334 29.35 33.32 -69.24
N ALA A 335 28.37 34.21 -69.14
CA ALA A 335 27.45 34.56 -70.25
C ALA A 335 27.84 35.83 -71.03
N ALA A 336 29.01 36.42 -70.74
CA ALA A 336 29.52 37.63 -71.41
C ALA A 336 30.62 37.35 -72.46
N GLN A 337 30.90 36.07 -72.77
CA GLN A 337 31.85 35.66 -73.81
C GLN A 337 31.17 34.69 -74.79
N ASP A 338 30.22 35.17 -75.58
CA ASP A 338 30.01 34.66 -76.95
C ASP A 338 28.98 35.52 -77.68
N ASN A 339 29.47 36.46 -78.49
CA ASN A 339 28.69 37.12 -79.54
C ASN A 339 29.60 37.43 -80.73
N PRO A 340 29.67 36.56 -81.75
CA PRO A 340 30.13 36.97 -83.07
C PRO A 340 28.95 37.59 -83.83
N ARG A 341 29.04 38.91 -84.02
CA ARG A 341 28.16 39.67 -84.92
C ARG A 341 28.27 39.15 -86.35
N ALA A 342 27.11 38.96 -86.97
CA ALA A 342 26.94 38.92 -88.41
C ALA A 342 27.09 40.33 -89.03
N SER A 343 27.91 40.44 -90.07
CA SER A 343 27.91 41.43 -91.18
C SER A 343 29.11 41.06 -92.07
N ALA A 344 29.09 40.95 -93.39
CA ALA A 344 28.29 41.63 -94.41
C ALA A 344 28.34 40.84 -95.73
N TRP A 345 27.49 41.26 -96.65
CA TRP A 345 27.34 40.81 -98.03
C TRP A 345 28.54 41.21 -98.91
N SER A 346 28.98 40.29 -99.77
CA SER A 346 29.24 40.43 -101.22
C SER A 346 30.14 39.30 -101.70
#